data_AF-A0A924LJT8-F1
#
_entry.id   AF-A0A924LJT8-F1
#
_cell.length_a   1.000
_cell.length_b   1.000
_cell.length_c   1.000
_cell.angle_alpha   90.00
_cell.angle_beta   90.00
_cell.angle_gamma   90.00
#
_symmetry.space_group_name_H-M   'P 1'
#
loop_
_entity.id
_entity.type
_entity.pdbx_description
1 polymer ?
#
loop_
_entity_poly.entity_id
_entity_poly.type
_entity_poly.pdbx_seq_one_letter_code
_entity_poly.pdbx_strand_id
1 'polypeptide(L)'
;MDGATDIGVPYWAELVALVDATIARDSAAASAARIALIAAIGRPAMLDTAAVIGGFDGITKVADATGIPLEPGKAAESEDWRTSLGIDRFGAEKT
;
A
#
# COMPACT_ATOMS: atom_id res chain seq x y z
N MET A 1 4.69 0.14 11.91
CA MET A 1 3.32 0.64 12.09
C MET A 1 2.41 -0.38 11.45
N ASP A 2 1.60 -1.06 12.24
CA ASP A 2 0.39 -1.69 11.73
C ASP A 2 -0.58 -0.58 11.32
N GLY A 3 -1.17 -0.64 10.13
CA GLY A 3 -2.10 0.38 9.61
C GLY A 3 -3.40 0.57 10.43
N ALA A 4 -3.43 0.06 11.66
CA ALA A 4 -4.56 0.10 12.59
C ALA A 4 -4.63 1.39 13.41
N THR A 5 -3.55 2.17 13.46
CA THR A 5 -3.52 3.42 14.25
C THR A 5 -4.10 4.58 13.45
N ASP A 6 -5.16 5.22 13.95
CA ASP A 6 -5.65 6.49 13.40
C ASP A 6 -4.57 7.58 13.56
N ILE A 7 -4.17 8.17 12.44
CA ILE A 7 -3.13 9.22 12.37
C ILE A 7 -3.72 10.62 12.21
N GLY A 8 -5.04 10.79 12.38
CA GLY A 8 -5.73 12.08 12.28
C GLY A 8 -6.09 12.49 10.85
N VAL A 9 -6.06 11.56 9.91
CA VAL A 9 -6.54 11.80 8.53
C VAL A 9 -8.06 11.69 8.51
N PRO A 10 -8.79 12.69 7.98
CA PRO A 10 -10.24 12.59 7.82
C PRO A 10 -10.65 11.34 7.06
N TYR A 11 -11.69 10.66 7.53
CA TYR A 11 -12.22 9.43 6.92
C TYR A 11 -11.21 8.26 6.88
N TRP A 12 -10.23 8.25 7.80
CA TRP A 12 -9.20 7.23 7.90
C TRP A 12 -9.78 5.80 7.84
N ALA A 13 -10.80 5.52 8.64
CA ALA A 13 -11.37 4.18 8.73
C ALA A 13 -11.98 3.71 7.40
N GLU A 14 -12.72 4.58 6.71
CA GLU A 14 -13.36 4.27 5.42
C GLU A 14 -12.32 4.13 4.30
N LEU A 15 -11.29 4.98 4.32
CA LEU A 15 -10.16 4.90 3.37
C LEU A 15 -9.39 3.59 3.54
N VAL A 16 -8.99 3.26 4.78
CA VAL A 16 -8.27 2.02 5.10
C VAL A 16 -9.11 0.80 4.77
N ALA A 17 -10.41 0.80 5.10
CA ALA A 17 -11.31 -0.31 4.77
C ALA A 17 -11.38 -0.59 3.26
N LEU A 18 -11.39 0.45 2.42
CA LEU A 18 -11.38 0.26 0.97
C LEU A 18 -10.02 -0.27 0.48
N VAL A 19 -8.91 0.21 1.04
CA VAL A 19 -7.55 -0.27 0.73
C VAL A 19 -7.44 -1.76 1.09
N ASP A 20 -7.74 -2.12 2.33
CA ASP A 20 -7.60 -3.48 2.85
C ASP A 20 -8.43 -4.48 2.06
N ALA A 21 -9.71 -4.16 1.80
CA ALA A 21 -10.57 -5.03 1.01
C ALA A 21 -10.09 -5.18 -0.44
N THR A 22 -9.52 -4.13 -1.03
CA THR A 22 -8.97 -4.17 -2.38
C THR A 22 -7.71 -5.04 -2.45
N ILE A 23 -6.78 -4.88 -1.51
CA ILE A 23 -5.54 -5.66 -1.44
C ILE A 23 -5.83 -7.14 -1.12
N ALA A 24 -6.79 -7.41 -0.23
CA ALA A 24 -7.27 -8.76 0.08
C ALA A 24 -8.03 -9.42 -1.09
N ARG A 25 -8.36 -8.66 -2.14
CA ARG A 25 -9.19 -9.09 -3.28
C ARG A 25 -10.56 -9.62 -2.86
N ASP A 26 -11.09 -9.12 -1.76
CA ASP A 26 -12.45 -9.44 -1.30
C ASP A 26 -13.44 -8.50 -1.99
N SER A 27 -14.11 -9.02 -3.02
CA SER A 27 -15.06 -8.25 -3.82
C SER A 27 -16.29 -7.79 -3.03
N ALA A 28 -16.75 -8.59 -2.06
CA ALA A 28 -17.91 -8.25 -1.24
C ALA A 28 -17.56 -7.14 -0.25
N ALA A 29 -16.44 -7.27 0.46
CA ALA A 29 -15.94 -6.24 1.37
C ALA A 29 -15.61 -4.95 0.62
N ALA A 30 -14.97 -5.05 -0.56
CA ALA A 30 -14.64 -3.87 -1.38
C ALA A 30 -15.89 -3.15 -1.89
N SER A 31 -16.96 -3.89 -2.20
CA SER A 31 -18.24 -3.29 -2.57
C SER A 31 -18.86 -2.52 -1.40
N ALA A 32 -18.88 -3.11 -0.20
CA ALA A 32 -19.40 -2.48 1.00
C ALA A 32 -18.58 -1.22 1.39
N ALA A 33 -17.25 -1.34 1.42
CA ALA A 33 -16.35 -0.22 1.73
C ALA A 33 -16.49 0.93 0.73
N ARG A 34 -16.65 0.62 -0.57
CA ARG A 34 -16.90 1.63 -1.61
C ARG A 34 -18.20 2.40 -1.36
N ILE A 35 -19.28 1.71 -0.99
CA ILE A 35 -20.57 2.35 -0.68
C ILE A 35 -20.43 3.27 0.52
N ALA A 36 -19.79 2.80 1.60
CA ALA A 36 -19.53 3.59 2.79
C ALA A 36 -18.69 4.85 2.48
N LEU A 37 -17.61 4.69 1.71
CA LEU A 37 -16.74 5.80 1.35
C LEU A 37 -17.46 6.81 0.44
N ILE A 38 -18.28 6.38 -0.53
CA ILE A 38 -19.11 7.29 -1.33
C ILE A 38 -20.04 8.11 -0.44
N ALA A 39 -20.62 7.51 0.62
CA ALA A 39 -21.47 8.23 1.55
C ALA A 39 -20.71 9.27 2.38
N ALA A 40 -19.43 8.98 2.71
CA ALA A 40 -18.59 9.86 3.51
C ALA A 40 -17.98 11.04 2.72
N ILE A 41 -17.44 10.78 1.52
CA ILE A 41 -16.64 11.75 0.76
C ILE A 41 -17.17 12.04 -0.65
N GLY A 42 -18.25 11.38 -1.06
CA GLY A 42 -18.82 11.51 -2.40
C GLY A 42 -18.13 10.66 -3.46
N ARG A 43 -18.83 10.46 -4.59
CA ARG A 43 -18.35 9.61 -5.68
C ARG A 43 -17.04 10.10 -6.32
N PRO A 44 -16.84 11.40 -6.63
CA PRO A 44 -15.59 11.86 -7.23
C PRO A 44 -14.36 11.55 -6.37
N ALA A 45 -14.40 11.89 -5.07
CA ALA A 45 -13.27 11.65 -4.17
C ALA A 45 -13.03 10.14 -3.92
N MET A 46 -14.07 9.30 -3.97
CA MET A 46 -13.90 7.84 -3.96
C MET A 46 -13.17 7.34 -5.21
N LEU A 47 -13.45 7.90 -6.39
CA LEU A 47 -12.73 7.54 -7.61
C LEU A 47 -11.25 7.93 -7.53
N ASP A 48 -10.96 9.12 -6.99
CA ASP A 48 -9.57 9.55 -6.75
C ASP A 48 -8.86 8.60 -5.77
N THR A 49 -9.55 8.17 -4.71
CA THR A 49 -9.04 7.15 -3.78
C THR A 49 -8.71 5.84 -4.49
N ALA A 50 -9.61 5.36 -5.35
CA ALA A 50 -9.39 4.13 -6.13
C ALA A 50 -8.20 4.27 -7.10
N ALA A 51 -8.02 5.44 -7.69
CA ALA A 51 -6.87 5.74 -8.55
C ALA A 51 -5.55 5.71 -7.76
N VAL A 52 -5.53 6.25 -6.54
CA VAL A 52 -4.36 6.18 -5.65
C VAL A 52 -4.04 4.73 -5.31
N ILE A 53 -5.03 3.92 -4.90
CA ILE A 53 -4.84 2.50 -4.60
C ILE A 53 -4.22 1.77 -5.79
N GLY A 54 -4.81 1.93 -6.99
CA GLY A 54 -4.31 1.29 -8.20
C GLY A 54 -2.92 1.76 -8.61
N GLY A 55 -2.61 3.05 -8.43
CA GLY A 55 -1.31 3.63 -8.74
C GLY A 55 -0.19 3.03 -7.88
N PHE A 56 -0.39 2.96 -6.56
CA PHE A 56 0.60 2.40 -5.65
C PHE A 56 0.76 0.89 -5.80
N ASP A 57 -0.34 0.14 -5.95
CA ASP A 57 -0.28 -1.30 -6.24
C ASP A 57 0.41 -1.61 -7.57
N GLY A 58 0.17 -0.80 -8.60
CA GLY A 58 0.79 -0.94 -9.91
C GLY A 58 2.28 -0.64 -9.93
N ILE A 59 2.70 0.50 -9.35
CA ILE A 59 4.12 0.90 -9.32
C ILE A 59 4.96 -0.12 -8.56
N THR A 60 4.47 -0.63 -7.42
CA THR A 60 5.17 -1.67 -6.64
C THR A 60 5.40 -2.92 -7.48
N LYS A 61 4.38 -3.40 -8.22
CA LYS A 61 4.53 -4.57 -9.09
C LYS A 61 5.55 -4.36 -10.21
N VAL A 62 5.62 -3.16 -10.78
CA VAL A 62 6.62 -2.85 -11.81
C VAL A 62 8.03 -2.81 -11.20
N ALA A 63 8.19 -2.23 -10.02
CA ALA A 63 9.46 -2.21 -9.30
C ALA A 63 9.95 -3.64 -9.00
N ASP A 64 9.06 -4.49 -8.48
CA ASP A 64 9.35 -5.90 -8.19
C ASP A 64 9.73 -6.69 -9.46
N ALA A 65 8.99 -6.47 -10.55
CA ALA A 65 9.21 -7.17 -11.81
C ALA A 65 10.53 -6.77 -12.49
N THR A 66 10.97 -5.53 -12.32
CA THR A 66 12.18 -5.00 -12.95
C THR A 66 13.42 -5.10 -12.07
N GLY A 67 13.25 -5.33 -10.76
CA GLY A 67 14.35 -5.36 -9.80
C GLY A 67 15.03 -4.00 -9.64
N ILE A 68 14.26 -2.90 -9.74
CA ILE A 68 14.81 -1.55 -9.59
C ILE A 68 15.50 -1.40 -8.22
N PRO A 69 16.75 -0.90 -8.15
CA PRO A 69 17.46 -0.79 -6.89
C PRO A 69 16.87 0.33 -6.02
N LEU A 70 17.07 0.21 -4.70
CA LEU A 70 16.76 1.29 -3.78
C LEU A 70 17.65 2.51 -4.06
N GLU A 71 17.06 3.70 -3.95
CA GLU A 71 17.82 4.94 -3.95
C GLU A 71 18.77 4.99 -2.74
N PRO A 72 19.97 5.59 -2.84
CA PRO A 72 20.97 5.54 -1.77
C PRO A 72 20.46 5.99 -0.39
N GLY A 73 19.63 7.04 -0.35
CA GLY A 73 19.03 7.52 0.90
C GLY A 73 18.12 6.47 1.56
N LYS A 74 17.23 5.85 0.78
CA LYS A 74 16.34 4.77 1.25
C LYS A 74 17.13 3.53 1.64
N ALA A 75 18.21 3.23 0.92
CA ALA A 75 19.09 2.10 1.25
C ALA A 75 19.74 2.27 2.63
N ALA A 76 20.22 3.48 2.95
CA ALA A 76 20.78 3.80 4.26
C ALA A 76 19.71 3.80 5.36
N GLU A 77 18.57 4.47 5.14
CA GLU A 77 17.45 4.50 6.10
C GLU A 77 16.87 3.12 6.40
N SER A 78 17.08 2.15 5.49
CA SER A 78 16.57 0.79 5.65
C SER A 78 17.58 -0.32 5.96
N GLU A 79 18.83 0.03 6.19
CA GLU A 79 19.90 -0.92 6.50
C GLU A 79 19.59 -1.77 7.74
N ASP A 80 19.22 -1.15 8.86
CA ASP A 80 19.00 -1.86 10.13
C ASP A 80 17.90 -2.93 10.01
N TRP A 81 16.75 -2.57 9.42
CA TRP A 81 15.63 -3.49 9.32
C TRP A 81 15.85 -4.54 8.23
N ARG A 82 16.44 -4.20 7.07
CA ARG A 82 16.82 -5.21 6.07
C ARG A 82 17.81 -6.24 6.63
N THR A 83 18.79 -5.78 7.39
CA THR A 83 19.76 -6.65 8.08
C THR A 83 19.05 -7.55 9.08
N SER A 84 18.17 -7.00 9.92
CA SER A 84 17.44 -7.77 10.95
C SER A 84 16.51 -8.83 10.35
N LEU A 85 15.93 -8.54 9.19
CA LEU A 85 15.03 -9.43 8.45
C LEU A 85 15.78 -10.39 7.53
N GLY A 86 17.10 -10.25 7.40
CA GLY A 86 17.93 -11.06 6.50
C GLY A 86 17.65 -10.84 5.02
N ILE A 87 17.03 -9.72 4.65
CA ILE A 87 16.61 -9.42 3.26
C ILE A 87 17.80 -9.40 2.30
N ASP A 88 18.94 -8.86 2.75
CA ASP A 88 20.14 -8.69 1.92
C ASP A 88 20.72 -10.05 1.44
N ARG A 89 20.34 -11.18 2.07
CA ARG A 89 20.78 -12.53 1.66
C ARG A 89 20.09 -13.00 0.37
N PHE A 90 18.85 -12.59 0.14
CA PHE A 90 18.08 -13.06 -1.02
C PHE A 90 18.56 -12.45 -2.35
N GLY A 91 19.25 -11.31 -2.32
CA GLY A 91 19.86 -10.70 -3.50
C GLY A 91 21.22 -11.30 -3.88
N ALA A 92 22.00 -11.75 -2.89
CA ALA A 92 23.38 -12.21 -3.08
C ALA A 92 23.48 -13.61 -3.70
N GLU A 93 22.48 -14.48 -3.49
CA GLU A 93 22.45 -15.87 -3.99
C GLU A 93 22.27 -16.00 -5.51
N LYS A 94 22.07 -14.88 -6.23
CA LYS A 94 21.90 -14.87 -7.68
C LYS A 94 23.21 -14.72 -8.47
N THR A 95 24.36 -14.83 -7.81
CA THR A 95 25.71 -14.69 -8.38
C THR A 95 26.49 -15.99 -8.25
#